data_AF-A0AA90H7A9-F1
#
_entry.id   AF-A0AA90H7A9-F1
#
_cell.length_a   1.000
_cell.length_b   1.000
_cell.length_c   1.000
_cell.angle_alpha   90.00
_cell.angle_beta   90.00
_cell.angle_gamma   90.00
#
_symmetry.space_group_name_H-M   'P 1'
#
loop_
_entity.id
_entity.type
_entity.pdbx_description
1 polymer ?
#
loop_
_entity_poly.entity_id
_entity_poly.type
_entity_poly.pdbx_seq_one_letter_code
_entity_poly.pdbx_strand_id
1 'polypeptide(L)'
;MGSNVNVTYQDMRDAASKLRAGQHDIQGKLSDLQKYVNQLVNGGYVTDRSSKQFDQSYSEFNSGANKTVEGIDGMAKFLEQAAQTFQQADEQLAKGIG
;
A
#
# COMPACT_ATOMS: atom_id res chain seq x y z
N MET A 1 3.72 -30.11 -4.11
CA MET A 1 4.77 -29.60 -5.02
C MET A 1 4.99 -28.16 -4.67
N GLY A 2 6.03 -27.88 -3.87
CA GLY A 2 6.37 -26.50 -3.53
C GLY A 2 6.84 -25.82 -4.79
N SER A 3 6.14 -24.76 -5.20
CA SER A 3 6.70 -23.85 -6.19
C SER A 3 7.98 -23.30 -5.56
N ASN A 4 9.13 -23.86 -5.92
CA ASN A 4 10.40 -23.15 -5.83
C ASN A 4 10.24 -22.00 -6.81
N VAL A 5 9.56 -20.95 -6.38
CA VAL A 5 9.53 -19.69 -7.10
C VAL A 5 10.97 -19.22 -7.01
N ASN A 6 11.72 -19.45 -8.08
CA ASN A 6 12.97 -18.74 -8.31
C ASN A 6 12.58 -17.29 -8.51
N VAL A 7 12.30 -16.57 -7.41
CA VAL A 7 12.01 -15.15 -7.43
C VAL A 7 13.30 -14.47 -7.86
N THR A 8 13.34 -13.99 -9.09
CA THR A 8 14.45 -13.20 -9.58
C THR A 8 14.45 -11.83 -8.91
N TYR A 9 15.58 -11.13 -8.93
CA TYR A 9 15.62 -9.72 -8.52
C TYR A 9 14.62 -8.87 -9.31
N GLN A 10 14.31 -9.24 -10.56
CA GLN A 10 13.31 -8.56 -11.37
C GLN A 10 11.89 -8.80 -10.84
N ASP A 11 11.55 -10.03 -10.47
CA ASP A 11 10.24 -10.36 -9.88
C ASP A 11 9.99 -9.58 -8.59
N MET A 12 11.03 -9.40 -7.76
CA MET A 12 10.94 -8.59 -6.54
C MET A 12 10.68 -7.11 -6.84
N ARG A 13 11.37 -6.54 -7.83
CA ARG A 13 11.17 -5.14 -8.27
C ARG A 13 9.77 -4.94 -8.86
N ASP A 14 9.30 -5.91 -9.64
CA ASP A 14 7.96 -5.88 -10.23
C ASP A 14 6.88 -5.98 -9.15
N ALA A 15 7.07 -6.87 -8.17
CA ALA A 15 6.17 -7.00 -7.03
C ALA A 15 6.14 -5.71 -6.18
N ALA A 16 7.29 -5.11 -5.89
CA ALA A 16 7.37 -3.82 -5.18
C ALA A 16 6.61 -2.71 -5.93
N SER A 17 6.80 -2.63 -7.25
CA SER A 17 6.10 -1.66 -8.11
C SER A 17 4.59 -1.86 -8.09
N LYS A 18 4.12 -3.12 -8.18
CA LYS A 18 2.69 -3.45 -8.07
C LYS A 18 2.11 -3.10 -6.72
N LEU A 19 2.84 -3.34 -5.63
CA LEU A 19 2.42 -2.97 -4.28
C LEU A 19 2.27 -1.45 -4.13
N ARG A 20 3.25 -0.65 -4.60
CA ARG A 20 3.16 0.82 -4.58
C ARG A 20 1.97 1.33 -5.42
N ALA A 21 1.75 0.76 -6.60
CA ALA A 21 0.60 1.13 -7.43
C ALA A 21 -0.72 0.84 -6.71
N GLY A 22 -0.88 -0.37 -6.15
CA GLY A 22 -2.07 -0.74 -5.39
C GLY A 22 -2.28 0.13 -4.14
N GLN A 23 -1.21 0.52 -3.46
CA GLN A 23 -1.28 1.46 -2.35
C GLN A 23 -1.85 2.81 -2.78
N HIS A 24 -1.31 3.39 -3.85
CA HIS A 24 -1.79 4.68 -4.38
C HIS A 24 -3.25 4.59 -4.81
N ASP A 25 -3.66 3.50 -5.46
CA ASP A 25 -5.04 3.27 -5.86
C ASP A 25 -5.99 3.22 -4.66
N ILE A 26 -5.60 2.54 -3.58
CA ILE A 26 -6.41 2.46 -2.36
C ILE A 26 -6.47 3.83 -1.67
N GLN A 27 -5.34 4.55 -1.55
CA GLN A 27 -5.29 5.89 -0.97
C GLN A 27 -6.18 6.88 -1.75
N GLY A 28 -6.17 6.79 -3.08
CA GLY A 28 -7.06 7.57 -3.95
C GLY A 28 -8.53 7.28 -3.64
N LYS A 29 -8.91 6.00 -3.59
CA LYS A 29 -10.29 5.59 -3.26
C LYS A 29 -10.72 6.05 -1.87
N LEU A 30 -9.86 5.95 -0.86
CA LEU A 30 -10.13 6.44 0.49
C LEU A 30 -10.37 7.96 0.50
N SER A 31 -9.53 8.72 -0.22
CA SER A 31 -9.71 10.18 -0.36
C SER A 31 -11.03 10.54 -1.03
N ASP A 32 -11.41 9.83 -2.09
CA ASP A 32 -12.65 10.09 -2.83
C ASP A 32 -13.89 9.79 -1.99
N LEU A 33 -13.89 8.67 -1.27
CA LEU A 33 -14.99 8.32 -0.37
C LEU A 33 -15.10 9.30 0.81
N GLN A 34 -13.97 9.79 1.33
CA GLN A 34 -13.96 10.83 2.37
C GLN A 34 -14.58 12.14 1.87
N LYS A 35 -14.25 12.58 0.64
CA LYS A 35 -14.88 13.75 0.04
C LYS A 35 -16.38 13.56 -0.11
N TYR A 36 -16.82 12.39 -0.56
CA TYR A 36 -18.24 12.07 -0.72
C TYR A 36 -18.98 12.12 0.62
N VAL A 37 -18.43 11.50 1.67
CA VAL A 37 -19.01 11.55 3.03
C VAL A 37 -19.08 12.99 3.53
N ASN A 38 -18.02 13.78 3.39
CA ASN A 38 -18.03 15.19 3.76
C ASN A 38 -19.10 16.00 3.00
N GLN A 39 -19.34 15.69 1.72
CA GLN A 39 -20.39 16.34 0.92
C GLN A 39 -21.79 15.97 1.40
N LEU A 40 -22.05 14.69 1.70
CA LEU A 40 -23.32 14.28 2.31
C LEU A 40 -23.52 14.99 3.65
N VAL A 41 -22.45 15.07 4.45
CA VAL A 41 -22.50 15.66 5.78
C VAL A 41 -22.83 17.15 5.72
N ASN A 42 -22.12 17.89 4.86
CA ASN A 42 -22.31 19.32 4.66
C ASN A 42 -23.60 19.65 3.88
N GLY A 43 -24.10 18.73 3.06
CA GLY A 43 -25.29 18.89 2.21
C GLY A 43 -26.62 18.73 2.93
N GLY A 44 -26.63 18.55 4.26
CA GLY A 44 -27.86 18.51 5.05
C GLY A 44 -28.40 17.12 5.33
N TYR A 45 -27.66 16.04 5.07
CA TYR A 45 -27.98 14.69 5.55
C TYR A 45 -27.93 14.58 7.10
N VAL A 46 -27.59 15.67 7.79
CA VAL A 46 -26.99 15.71 9.13
C VAL A 46 -27.75 16.66 10.04
N THR A 47 -29.06 16.50 10.10
CA THR A 47 -29.92 17.26 11.02
C THR A 47 -29.93 16.69 12.44
N ASP A 48 -29.51 15.43 12.64
CA ASP A 48 -29.65 14.70 13.92
C ASP A 48 -28.34 14.13 14.50
N ARG A 49 -28.31 13.80 15.80
CA ARG A 49 -27.14 13.25 16.53
C ARG A 49 -26.45 12.04 15.85
N SER A 50 -27.21 11.23 15.11
CA SER A 50 -26.72 10.06 14.36
C SER A 50 -25.67 10.41 13.30
N SER A 51 -25.80 11.58 12.69
CA SER A 51 -24.97 12.00 11.57
C SER A 51 -23.59 12.51 11.99
N LYS A 52 -23.47 13.16 13.15
CA LYS A 52 -22.18 13.47 13.79
C LYS A 52 -21.43 12.20 14.19
N GLN A 53 -22.16 11.21 14.71
CA GLN A 53 -21.56 9.91 15.04
C GLN A 53 -21.05 9.19 13.79
N PHE A 54 -21.82 9.25 12.70
CA PHE A 54 -21.40 8.69 11.41
C PHE A 54 -20.12 9.37 10.88
N ASP A 55 -20.07 10.70 10.88
CA ASP A 55 -18.89 11.46 10.46
C ASP A 55 -17.63 11.08 11.27
N GLN A 56 -17.77 11.02 12.60
CA GLN A 56 -16.69 10.58 13.48
C GLN A 56 -16.23 9.14 13.16
N SER A 57 -17.18 8.19 13.09
CA SER A 57 -16.86 6.80 12.79
C SER A 57 -16.21 6.64 11.41
N TYR A 58 -16.62 7.43 10.42
CA TYR A 58 -16.02 7.42 9.10
C TYR A 58 -14.60 8.01 9.11
N SER A 59 -14.37 9.09 9.85
CA SER A 59 -13.03 9.68 10.05
C SER A 59 -12.06 8.70 10.70
N GLU A 60 -12.51 7.98 11.74
CA GLU A 60 -11.74 6.94 12.42
C GLU A 60 -11.41 5.78 11.46
N PHE A 61 -12.40 5.30 10.69
CA PHE A 61 -12.19 4.29 9.66
C PHE A 61 -11.15 4.74 8.63
N ASN A 62 -11.30 5.95 8.07
CA ASN A 62 -10.41 6.46 7.04
C ASN A 62 -8.96 6.61 7.56
N SER A 63 -8.80 7.07 8.80
CA SER A 63 -7.48 7.14 9.45
C SER A 63 -6.85 5.75 9.63
N GLY A 64 -7.62 4.78 10.12
CA GLY A 64 -7.16 3.40 10.27
C GLY A 64 -6.78 2.75 8.94
N ALA A 65 -7.64 2.91 7.93
CA ALA A 65 -7.42 2.37 6.59
C ALA A 65 -6.15 2.96 5.95
N ASN A 66 -5.93 4.27 6.05
CA ASN A 66 -4.69 4.89 5.55
C ASN A 66 -3.46 4.31 6.24
N LYS A 67 -3.47 4.16 7.56
CA LYS A 67 -2.35 3.54 8.31
C LYS A 67 -2.10 2.10 7.89
N THR A 68 -3.15 1.30 7.66
CA THR A 68 -2.99 -0.07 7.17
C THR A 68 -2.35 -0.09 5.78
N VAL A 69 -2.78 0.81 4.90
CA VAL A 69 -2.30 0.90 3.52
C VAL A 69 -0.86 1.43 3.45
N GLU A 70 -0.45 2.31 4.35
CA GLU A 70 0.96 2.71 4.51
C GLU A 70 1.90 1.51 4.80
N GLY A 71 1.39 0.44 5.41
CA GLY A 71 2.14 -0.80 5.59
C GLY A 71 2.58 -1.46 4.28
N ILE A 72 1.88 -1.17 3.17
CA ILE A 72 2.22 -1.66 1.83
C ILE A 72 3.54 -1.06 1.33
N ASP A 73 3.83 0.21 1.65
CA ASP A 73 5.11 0.85 1.29
C ASP A 73 6.28 0.14 1.97
N GLY A 74 6.11 -0.29 3.22
CA GLY A 74 7.12 -1.08 3.95
C GLY A 74 7.42 -2.41 3.26
N MET A 75 6.40 -3.10 2.76
CA MET A 75 6.55 -4.35 2.01
C MET A 75 7.24 -4.12 0.65
N ALA A 76 6.88 -3.04 -0.06
CA ALA A 76 7.53 -2.68 -1.32
C ALA A 76 9.02 -2.36 -1.12
N LYS A 77 9.36 -1.56 -0.10
CA LYS A 77 10.75 -1.25 0.27
C LYS A 77 11.55 -2.51 0.62
N PHE A 78 10.96 -3.44 1.36
CA PHE A 78 11.61 -4.71 1.68
C PHE A 78 11.98 -5.49 0.40
N LEU A 79 11.06 -5.60 -0.55
CA LEU A 79 11.29 -6.31 -1.81
C LEU A 79 12.37 -5.63 -2.68
N GLU A 80 12.38 -4.30 -2.75
CA GLU A 80 13.43 -3.54 -3.44
C GLU A 80 14.81 -3.78 -2.82
N GLN A 81 14.89 -3.75 -1.48
CA GLN A 81 16.14 -4.00 -0.77
C GLN A 81 16.63 -5.43 -0.97
N ALA A 82 15.71 -6.41 -0.91
CA ALA A 82 16.03 -7.81 -1.17
C ALA A 82 16.59 -7.99 -2.60
N ALA A 83 15.92 -7.41 -3.59
CA ALA A 83 16.36 -7.45 -4.99
C ALA A 83 17.78 -6.90 -5.16
N GLN A 84 18.07 -5.76 -4.54
CA GLN A 84 19.38 -5.13 -4.60
C GLN A 84 20.46 -5.98 -3.94
N THR A 85 20.19 -6.54 -2.76
CA THR A 85 21.14 -7.39 -2.04
C THR A 85 21.47 -8.65 -2.83
N PHE A 86 20.47 -9.32 -3.41
CA PHE A 86 20.68 -10.52 -4.22
C PHE A 86 21.47 -10.22 -5.49
N GLN A 87 21.15 -9.13 -6.19
CA GLN A 87 21.88 -8.70 -7.38
C GLN A 87 23.37 -8.44 -7.06
N GLN A 88 23.66 -7.76 -5.95
CA GLN A 88 25.04 -7.48 -5.53
C GLN A 88 25.80 -8.76 -5.17
N ALA A 89 25.14 -9.71 -4.49
CA ALA A 89 25.74 -11.00 -4.15
C ALA A 89 26.10 -11.79 -5.42
N ASP A 90 25.20 -11.83 -6.41
CA ASP A 90 25.42 -12.50 -7.69
C ASP A 90 26.58 -11.88 -8.48
N GLU A 91 26.64 -10.55 -8.56
CA GLU A 91 27.76 -9.82 -9.19
C GLU A 91 29.11 -10.08 -8.51
N GLN A 92 29.13 -10.28 -7.18
CA GLN A 92 30.36 -10.63 -6.45
C GLN A 92 30.80 -12.06 -6.72
N LEU A 93 29.86 -13.02 -6.74
CA LEU A 93 30.15 -14.41 -7.06
C LEU A 93 30.71 -14.54 -8.48
N ALA A 94 30.12 -13.83 -9.45
CA ALA A 94 30.60 -13.81 -10.83
C ALA A 94 32.05 -13.32 -10.94
N LYS A 95 32.45 -12.32 -10.13
CA LYS A 95 33.82 -11.81 -10.08
C LYS A 95 34.82 -12.77 -9.41
N GLY A 96 34.35 -13.67 -8.54
CA GLY A 96 35.21 -14.65 -7.85
C GLY A 96 35.58 -15.86 -8.70
N ILE A 97 34.88 -16.08 -9.82
CA ILE A 97 35.09 -17.21 -10.73
C ILE A 97 35.85 -16.78 -12.01
N GLY A 98 35.98 -15.47 -12.26
CA GLY A 98 36.77 -14.89 -13.35
C GLY A 98 38.14 -14.39 -12.90
#